data_AF-A0A259S6T1-F1
#
_entry.id   AF-A0A259S6T1-F1
#
_cell.length_a   1.000
_cell.length_b   1.000
_cell.length_c   1.000
_cell.angle_alpha   90.00
_cell.angle_beta   90.00
_cell.angle_gamma   90.00
#
_symmetry.space_group_name_H-M   'P 1'
#
loop_
_entity.id
_entity.type
_entity.pdbx_description
1 polymer ?
#
loop_
_entity_poly.entity_id
_entity_poly.type
_entity_poly.pdbx_seq_one_letter_code
_entity_poly.pdbx_strand_id
1 'polypeptide(L)'
;MRRFLCTLGLLLWGMAAAHAAPTRSVLVLGDSLSAAHNIPVESGWVSLLYARLAKMEPPWRVVNASISGETSLSARNHLPGLLARERPAVVVI
;
A
#
# COMPACT_ATOMS: atom_id res chain seq x y z
N MET A 1 46.19 11.18 16.08
CA MET A 1 44.85 11.77 15.86
C MET A 1 44.32 11.59 14.43
N ARG A 2 45.14 11.75 13.37
CA ARG A 2 44.70 11.59 11.96
C ARG A 2 44.28 10.17 11.53
N ARG A 3 44.83 9.11 12.14
CA ARG A 3 44.47 7.70 11.85
C ARG A 3 43.09 7.30 12.39
N PHE A 4 42.65 7.93 13.48
CA PHE A 4 41.32 7.69 14.07
C PHE A 4 40.18 8.31 13.26
N LEU A 5 40.45 9.43 12.56
CA LEU A 5 39.46 10.04 11.65
C LEU A 5 39.19 9.17 10.41
N CYS A 6 40.20 8.49 9.87
CA CYS A 6 40.04 7.63 8.70
C CYS A 6 39.25 6.35 9.01
N THR A 7 39.42 5.77 10.20
CA THR A 7 38.66 4.59 10.62
C THR A 7 37.19 4.90 10.92
N LEU A 8 36.89 6.12 11.39
CA LEU A 8 35.51 6.56 11.64
C LEU A 8 34.73 6.80 10.33
N GLY A 9 35.40 7.30 9.28
CA GLY A 9 34.79 7.50 7.96
C GLY A 9 34.41 6.20 7.24
N LEU A 10 35.16 5.11 7.45
CA LEU A 10 34.86 3.80 6.85
C LEU A 10 33.66 3.10 7.51
N LEU A 11 33.49 3.29 8.83
CA LEU A 11 32.35 2.74 9.58
C LEU A 11 31.02 3.40 9.21
N LEU A 12 31.03 4.69 8.85
CA LEU A 12 29.84 5.43 8.42
C LEU A 12 29.40 5.11 6.98
N TRP A 13 30.28 4.57 6.13
CA TRP A 13 29.92 4.16 4.76
C TRP A 13 29.16 2.83 4.74
N GLY A 14 29.44 1.92 5.68
CA GLY A 14 28.86 0.57 5.72
C GLY A 14 27.39 0.50 6.16
N MET A 15 26.80 1.59 6.67
CA MET A 15 25.40 1.63 7.12
C MET A 15 24.40 2.11 6.06
N ALA A 16 24.86 2.39 4.84
CA ALA A 16 23.96 2.82 3.77
C ALA A 16 23.31 1.60 3.08
N ALA A 17 21.98 1.55 3.18
CA ALA A 17 21.04 0.69 2.44
C ALA A 17 20.61 -0.63 3.12
N ALA A 18 19.96 -0.53 4.28
CA ALA A 18 18.85 -1.44 4.55
C ALA A 18 17.71 -1.13 3.55
N HIS A 19 17.69 -1.83 2.41
CA HIS A 19 16.59 -1.72 1.46
C HIS A 19 15.36 -2.39 2.09
N ALA A 20 14.47 -1.58 2.68
CA ALA A 20 13.20 -2.07 3.17
C ALA A 20 12.49 -2.81 2.02
N ALA A 21 12.11 -4.07 2.26
CA ALA A 21 11.43 -4.87 1.24
C ALA A 21 10.22 -4.09 0.71
N PRO A 22 9.97 -4.09 -0.61
CA PRO A 22 8.87 -3.34 -1.19
C PRO A 22 7.56 -3.78 -0.55
N THR A 23 6.86 -2.84 0.08
CA THR A 23 5.59 -3.09 0.74
C THR A 23 4.58 -3.48 -0.34
N ARG A 24 4.12 -4.73 -0.33
CA ARG A 24 3.14 -5.19 -1.30
C ARG A 24 1.81 -4.50 -1.03
N SER A 25 1.17 -3.97 -2.07
CA SER A 25 -0.12 -3.32 -1.96
C SER A 25 -1.22 -4.08 -2.69
N VAL A 26 -2.41 -4.08 -2.10
CA VAL A 26 -3.67 -4.50 -2.72
C VAL A 26 -4.46 -3.25 -3.04
N LEU A 27 -4.89 -3.10 -4.29
CA LEU A 27 -5.85 -2.09 -4.72
C LEU A 27 -7.24 -2.73 -4.77
N VAL A 28 -8.22 -2.17 -4.08
CA VAL A 28 -9.63 -2.57 -4.17
C VAL A 28 -10.37 -1.50 -4.96
N LEU A 29 -10.92 -1.89 -6.11
CA LEU A 29 -11.72 -1.03 -6.99
C LEU A 29 -13.11 -1.62 -7.07
N GLY A 30 -14.05 -1.10 -6.28
CA GLY A 30 -15.42 -1.60 -6.25
C GLY A 30 -16.45 -0.49 -6.08
N ASP A 31 -17.65 -0.87 -5.66
CA ASP A 31 -18.79 0.04 -5.53
C ASP A 31 -19.13 0.35 -4.06
N SER A 32 -20.42 0.56 -3.78
CA SER A 32 -20.97 0.84 -2.45
C SER A 32 -20.65 -0.24 -1.41
N LEU A 33 -20.55 -1.51 -1.82
CA LEU A 33 -20.25 -2.61 -0.89
C LEU A 33 -18.85 -2.48 -0.30
N SER A 34 -17.88 -2.17 -1.16
CA SER A 34 -16.47 -1.99 -0.79
C SER A 34 -16.20 -0.59 -0.22
N ALA A 35 -17.06 0.38 -0.51
CA ALA A 35 -17.06 1.71 0.09
C ALA A 35 -17.70 1.77 1.50
N ALA A 36 -18.15 0.63 2.06
CA ALA A 36 -18.82 0.56 3.36
C ALA A 36 -20.09 1.44 3.45
N HIS A 37 -20.90 1.44 2.38
CA HIS A 37 -22.09 2.27 2.31
C HIS A 37 -23.07 1.97 3.46
N ASN A 38 -23.52 3.03 4.15
CA ASN A 38 -24.48 2.98 5.26
C ASN A 38 -24.01 2.23 6.51
N ILE A 39 -22.69 2.02 6.67
CA ILE A 39 -22.06 1.49 7.88
C ILE A 39 -20.79 2.28 8.22
N PRO A 40 -20.25 2.16 9.43
CA PRO A 40 -18.93 2.72 9.74
C PRO A 40 -17.84 2.10 8.85
N VAL A 41 -16.93 2.92 8.34
CA VAL A 41 -15.86 2.49 7.42
C VAL A 41 -14.98 1.43 8.05
N GLU A 42 -14.76 1.51 9.36
CA GLU A 42 -13.94 0.58 10.13
C GLU A 42 -14.55 -0.82 10.16
N SER A 43 -15.88 -0.90 10.07
CA SER A 43 -16.66 -2.13 10.01
C SER A 43 -16.74 -2.72 8.60
N GLY A 44 -16.34 -1.96 7.58
CA GLY A 44 -16.30 -2.40 6.19
C GLY A 44 -15.26 -3.50 5.96
N TRP A 45 -15.56 -4.44 5.07
CA TRP A 45 -14.70 -5.60 4.82
C TRP A 45 -13.29 -5.22 4.35
N VAL A 46 -13.13 -4.12 3.61
CA VAL A 46 -11.82 -3.63 3.16
C VAL A 46 -10.96 -3.14 4.33
N SER A 47 -11.58 -2.50 5.32
CA SER A 47 -10.91 -2.09 6.56
C SER A 47 -10.49 -3.31 7.39
N LEU A 48 -11.38 -4.30 7.50
CA LEU A 48 -11.07 -5.57 8.17
C LEU A 48 -9.95 -6.34 7.44
N LEU A 49 -9.95 -6.32 6.11
CA LEU A 49 -8.88 -6.87 5.29
C LEU A 49 -7.56 -6.16 5.58
N TYR A 50 -7.55 -4.82 5.59
CA TYR A 50 -6.37 -4.04 5.97
C TYR A 50 -5.83 -4.46 7.35
N ALA A 51 -6.69 -4.53 8.37
CA ALA A 51 -6.29 -4.92 9.71
C ALA A 51 -5.69 -6.33 9.78
N ARG A 52 -6.15 -7.26 8.93
CA ARG A 52 -5.61 -8.61 8.82
C ARG A 52 -4.26 -8.62 8.08
N LEU A 53 -4.19 -7.94 6.95
CA LEU A 53 -3.03 -7.87 6.06
C LEU A 53 -1.85 -7.11 6.66
N ALA A 54 -2.11 -6.11 7.51
CA ALA A 54 -1.09 -5.39 8.26
C ALA A 54 -0.36 -6.27 9.30
N LYS A 55 -0.98 -7.39 9.72
CA LYS A 55 -0.40 -8.35 10.67
C LYS A 55 0.39 -9.48 9.99
N MET A 56 0.40 -9.55 8.66
CA MET A 56 1.17 -10.54 7.92
C MET A 56 2.64 -10.11 7.80
N GLU A 57 3.53 -11.09 7.61
CA GLU A 57 4.96 -10.84 7.38
C GLU A 57 5.35 -11.34 5.98
N PRO A 58 5.77 -10.46 5.06
CA PRO A 58 5.85 -8.99 5.20
C PRO A 58 4.45 -8.33 5.21
N PRO A 59 4.31 -7.14 5.83
CA PRO A 59 3.03 -6.44 5.90
C PRO A 59 2.59 -5.96 4.52
N TRP A 60 1.27 -5.96 4.33
CA TRP A 60 0.65 -5.50 3.09
C TRP A 60 -0.09 -4.18 3.32
N ARG A 61 0.00 -3.28 2.34
CA ARG A 61 -0.82 -2.07 2.27
C ARG A 61 -2.11 -2.37 1.53
N VAL A 62 -3.23 -1.79 1.98
CA VAL A 62 -4.50 -1.86 1.25
C VAL A 62 -4.86 -0.44 0.82
N VAL A 63 -5.24 -0.28 -0.44
CA VAL A 63 -5.74 0.96 -1.01
C VAL A 63 -7.18 0.73 -1.44
N ASN A 64 -8.13 1.34 -0.73
CA ASN A 64 -9.53 1.29 -1.11
C ASN A 64 -9.84 2.45 -2.06
N ALA A 65 -10.11 2.14 -3.32
CA ALA A 65 -10.51 3.09 -4.36
C ALA A 65 -11.99 2.91 -4.76
N SER A 66 -12.79 2.28 -3.89
CA SER A 66 -14.20 1.99 -4.18
C SER A 66 -15.08 3.22 -4.00
N ILE A 67 -16.03 3.42 -4.93
CA ILE A 67 -16.96 4.56 -4.92
C ILE A 67 -18.40 4.07 -4.99
N SER A 68 -19.27 4.57 -4.11
CA SER A 68 -20.70 4.22 -4.15
C SER A 68 -21.34 4.64 -5.48
N GLY A 69 -22.00 3.70 -6.16
CA GLY A 69 -22.60 3.94 -7.47
C GLY A 69 -21.60 3.95 -8.63
N GLU A 70 -20.36 3.49 -8.42
CA GLU A 70 -19.38 3.37 -9.50
C GLU A 70 -19.84 2.38 -10.57
N THR A 71 -19.60 2.73 -11.83
CA THR A 71 -19.90 1.88 -12.98
C THR A 71 -18.62 1.29 -13.56
N SER A 72 -18.71 0.14 -14.22
CA SER A 72 -17.54 -0.50 -14.86
C SER A 72 -16.84 0.42 -15.86
N LEU A 73 -17.58 1.29 -16.56
CA LEU A 73 -17.00 2.27 -17.47
C LEU A 73 -16.15 3.31 -16.73
N SER A 74 -16.69 3.90 -15.66
CA SER A 74 -15.97 4.87 -14.82
C SER A 74 -14.73 4.25 -14.16
N ALA A 75 -14.89 3.08 -13.56
CA ALA A 75 -13.81 2.32 -12.93
C ALA A 75 -12.67 2.04 -13.90
N ARG A 76 -12.99 1.60 -15.13
CA ARG A 76 -12.00 1.34 -16.18
C ARG A 76 -11.25 2.60 -16.61
N ASN A 77 -11.90 3.76 -16.62
CA ASN A 77 -11.26 5.02 -16.97
C ASN A 77 -10.29 5.50 -15.88
N HIS A 78 -10.56 5.20 -14.61
CA HIS A 78 -9.72 5.59 -13.47
C HIS A 78 -8.55 4.62 -13.24
N LEU A 79 -8.74 3.33 -13.57
CA LEU A 79 -7.79 2.26 -13.29
C LEU A 79 -6.36 2.55 -13.79
N PRO A 80 -6.10 3.05 -15.01
CA PRO A 80 -4.73 3.35 -15.45
C PRO A 80 -4.00 4.36 -14.54
N GLY A 81 -4.72 5.38 -14.06
CA GLY A 81 -4.18 6.37 -13.13
C GLY A 81 -3.88 5.77 -11.75
N LEU A 82 -4.75 4.87 -11.28
CA LEU A 82 -4.56 4.17 -10.00
C LEU A 82 -3.37 3.20 -10.07
N LEU A 83 -3.23 2.44 -11.15
CA LEU A 83 -2.11 1.52 -11.35
C LEU A 83 -0.76 2.25 -11.41
N ALA A 84 -0.72 3.39 -12.10
CA ALA A 84 0.50 4.20 -12.20
C ALA A 84 0.93 4.78 -10.85
N ARG A 85 -0.03 5.19 -10.01
CA ARG A 85 0.21 5.82 -8.71
C ARG A 85 0.52 4.81 -7.61
N GLU A 86 -0.31 3.78 -7.46
CA GLU A 86 -0.26 2.87 -6.31
C GLU A 86 0.60 1.62 -6.54
N ARG A 87 0.91 1.31 -7.81
CA ARG A 87 1.70 0.14 -8.23
C ARG A 87 1.34 -1.14 -7.46
N PRO A 88 0.05 -1.54 -7.46
CA PRO A 88 -0.40 -2.66 -6.66
C PRO A 88 0.18 -3.99 -7.14
N ALA A 89 0.43 -4.88 -6.19
CA ALA A 89 0.76 -6.28 -6.47
C ALA A 89 -0.49 -7.08 -6.85
N VAL A 90 -1.65 -6.69 -6.30
CA VAL A 90 -2.95 -7.34 -6.55
C VAL A 90 -4.02 -6.27 -6.73
N VAL A 91 -4.90 -6.48 -7.71
CA VAL A 91 -6.12 -5.68 -7.89
C VAL A 91 -7.33 -6.57 -7.63
N VAL A 92 -8.24 -6.09 -6.79
CA VAL A 92 -9.56 -6.67 -6.56
C VAL A 92 -10.58 -5.78 -7.27
N ILE A 93 -11.40 -6.37 -8.15
CA ILE A 93 -12.48 -5.71 -8.91
C ILE A 93 -13.82 -6.27 -8.44
#